data_AF-A0A949WRU4-F1
#
_entry.id   AF-A0A949WRU4-F1
#
_cell.length_a   1.000
_cell.length_b   1.000
_cell.length_c   1.000
_cell.angle_alpha   90.00
_cell.angle_beta   90.00
_cell.angle_gamma   90.00
#
_symmetry.space_group_name_H-M   'P 1'
#
loop_
_entity.id
_entity.type
_entity.pdbx_description
1 polymer ?
#
loop_
_entity_poly.entity_id
_entity_poly.type
_entity_poly.pdbx_seq_one_letter_code
_entity_poly.pdbx_strand_id
1 'polypeptide(L)'
;MDYRKAFIQTLKKFGIPAKSLALSSGVQECQISQFRKGKDLMAETLFSLIAALPSDAKIYYFSLLNGESMLDAVDLRSLIGSMSIERKSEVLNLIASSLVENEAKTESASLARAV
;
A
#
# COMPACT_ATOMS: atom_id res chain seq x y z
N MET A 1 -13.77 2.33 -5.06
CA MET A 1 -13.15 1.78 -6.29
C MET A 1 -13.52 0.30 -6.39
N ASP A 2 -13.66 -0.29 -7.60
CA ASP A 2 -13.89 -1.75 -7.68
C ASP A 2 -12.59 -2.54 -7.42
N TYR A 3 -12.74 -3.78 -6.97
CA TYR A 3 -11.64 -4.65 -6.54
C TYR A 3 -10.65 -4.98 -7.66
N ARG A 4 -11.10 -5.08 -8.91
CA ARG A 4 -10.22 -5.32 -10.05
C ARG A 4 -9.34 -4.10 -10.33
N LYS A 5 -9.92 -2.90 -10.34
CA LYS A 5 -9.17 -1.64 -10.52
C LYS A 5 -8.17 -1.44 -9.38
N ALA A 6 -8.57 -1.71 -8.13
CA ALA A 6 -7.67 -1.72 -6.98
C ALA A 6 -6.47 -2.64 -7.20
N PHE A 7 -6.74 -3.86 -7.66
CA PHE A 7 -5.69 -4.83 -7.88
C PHE A 7 -4.71 -4.38 -8.97
N ILE A 8 -5.21 -3.95 -10.13
CA ILE A 8 -4.38 -3.48 -11.24
C ILE A 8 -3.53 -2.28 -10.81
N GLN A 9 -4.11 -1.33 -10.08
CA GLN A 9 -3.40 -0.16 -9.59
C GLN A 9 -2.31 -0.53 -8.58
N THR A 10 -2.58 -1.47 -7.68
CA THR A 10 -1.57 -2.02 -6.76
C THR A 10 -0.40 -2.62 -7.53
N LEU A 11 -0.65 -3.49 -8.51
CA LEU A 11 0.43 -4.11 -9.29
C LEU A 11 1.26 -3.06 -10.04
N LYS A 12 0.62 -2.02 -10.57
CA LYS A 12 1.31 -0.91 -11.24
C LYS A 12 2.17 -0.10 -10.27
N LYS A 13 1.66 0.25 -9.08
CA LYS A 13 2.38 1.06 -8.08
C LYS A 13 3.65 0.36 -7.58
N PHE A 14 3.56 -0.95 -7.32
CA PHE A 14 4.68 -1.74 -6.80
C PHE A 14 5.50 -2.43 -7.89
N GLY A 15 5.21 -2.16 -9.17
CA GLY A 15 5.93 -2.74 -10.30
C GLY A 15 5.87 -4.27 -10.36
N ILE A 16 4.79 -4.90 -9.89
CA ILE A 16 4.69 -6.36 -9.73
C ILE A 16 4.34 -7.03 -11.08
N PRO A 17 5.26 -7.81 -11.67
CA PRO A 17 5.00 -8.52 -12.92
C PRO A 17 3.93 -9.62 -12.77
N ALA A 18 3.17 -9.89 -13.84
CA ALA A 18 2.21 -10.99 -13.83
C ALA A 18 2.90 -12.36 -13.67
N LYS A 19 4.09 -12.51 -14.26
CA LYS A 19 4.90 -13.73 -14.19
C LYS A 19 5.37 -14.06 -12.78
N SER A 20 5.87 -13.07 -12.04
CA SER A 20 6.31 -13.30 -10.65
C SER A 20 5.12 -13.63 -9.76
N LEU A 21 3.98 -12.97 -9.99
CA LEU A 21 2.76 -13.19 -9.23
C LEU A 21 2.18 -14.58 -9.51
N ALA A 22 2.19 -15.04 -10.77
CA ALA A 22 1.78 -16.39 -11.14
C ALA A 22 2.60 -17.46 -10.41
N LEU A 23 3.92 -17.26 -10.35
CA LEU A 23 4.84 -18.16 -9.64
C LEU A 23 4.52 -18.22 -8.14
N SER A 24 4.33 -17.07 -7.49
CA SER A 24 4.12 -17.02 -6.04
C SER A 24 2.70 -17.39 -5.61
N SER A 25 1.69 -17.21 -6.47
CA SER A 25 0.30 -17.52 -6.16
C SER A 25 -0.17 -18.89 -6.65
N GLY A 26 0.60 -19.56 -7.52
CA GLY A 26 0.17 -20.79 -8.20
C GLY A 26 -0.94 -20.58 -9.23
N VAL A 27 -1.25 -19.33 -9.61
CA VAL A 27 -2.31 -19.00 -10.57
C VAL A 27 -1.68 -18.83 -11.95
N GLN A 28 -2.34 -19.35 -12.99
CA GLN A 28 -1.77 -19.27 -14.34
C GLN A 28 -1.73 -17.82 -14.86
N GLU A 29 -0.65 -17.45 -15.55
CA GLU A 29 -0.50 -16.11 -16.15
C GLU A 29 -1.68 -15.73 -17.06
N CYS A 30 -2.24 -16.72 -17.78
CA CYS A 30 -3.42 -16.52 -18.63
C CYS A 30 -4.63 -16.05 -17.81
N GLN A 31 -4.87 -16.64 -16.64
CA GLN A 31 -5.96 -16.25 -15.74
C GLN A 31 -5.76 -14.83 -15.21
N ILE A 32 -4.53 -14.47 -14.82
CA ILE A 32 -4.18 -13.11 -14.40
C ILE A 32 -4.42 -12.11 -15.54
N SER A 33 -4.00 -12.45 -16.77
CA SER A 33 -4.23 -11.60 -17.93
C SER A 33 -5.72 -11.42 -18.24
N GLN A 34 -6.52 -12.49 -18.16
CA GLN A 34 -7.96 -12.43 -18.39
C GLN A 34 -8.65 -11.59 -17.30
N PHE A 35 -8.23 -11.73 -16.04
CA PHE A 35 -8.72 -10.94 -14.93
C PHE A 35 -8.51 -9.44 -15.15
N ARG A 36 -7.30 -9.05 -15.56
CA ARG A 36 -6.97 -7.66 -15.91
C ARG A 36 -7.80 -7.11 -17.07
N LYS A 37 -8.26 -7.97 -17.97
CA LYS A 37 -9.09 -7.62 -19.14
C LYS A 37 -10.60 -7.63 -18.85
N GLY A 38 -11.02 -7.90 -17.62
CA GLY A 38 -12.42 -7.80 -17.21
C GLY A 38 -13.13 -9.13 -16.97
N LYS A 39 -12.45 -10.28 -17.13
CA LYS A 39 -13.02 -11.57 -16.71
C LYS A 39 -12.99 -11.65 -15.18
N ASP A 40 -13.99 -12.25 -14.57
CA ASP A 40 -13.96 -12.51 -13.13
C ASP A 40 -13.13 -13.76 -12.82
N LEU A 41 -12.59 -13.80 -11.60
CA LEU A 41 -11.94 -14.96 -11.03
C LEU A 41 -12.87 -15.60 -9.99
N MET A 42 -12.69 -16.89 -9.75
CA MET A 42 -13.25 -17.49 -8.54
C MET A 42 -12.63 -16.82 -7.31
N ALA A 43 -13.42 -16.70 -6.24
CA ALA A 43 -12.99 -16.03 -5.01
C ALA A 43 -11.68 -16.61 -4.46
N GLU A 44 -11.55 -17.95 -4.45
CA GLU A 44 -10.33 -18.63 -4.04
C GLU A 44 -9.11 -18.18 -4.84
N THR A 45 -9.22 -18.13 -6.17
CA THR A 45 -8.13 -17.68 -7.05
C THR A 45 -7.75 -16.22 -6.79
N LEU A 46 -8.72 -15.36 -6.54
CA LEU A 46 -8.47 -13.97 -6.17
C LEU A 46 -7.74 -13.88 -4.83
N PHE A 47 -8.14 -14.68 -3.84
CA PHE A 47 -7.46 -14.71 -2.54
C PHE A 47 -6.03 -15.24 -2.64
N SER A 48 -5.75 -16.26 -3.46
CA SER A 48 -4.39 -16.71 -3.73
C SER A 48 -3.53 -15.59 -4.30
N LEU A 49 -4.06 -14.80 -5.24
CA LEU A 49 -3.37 -13.66 -5.82
C LEU A 49 -3.10 -12.55 -4.79
N ILE A 50 -4.07 -12.22 -3.94
CA ILE A 50 -3.91 -11.21 -2.89
C ILE A 50 -2.91 -11.68 -1.82
N ALA A 51 -2.96 -12.96 -1.44
CA ALA A 51 -2.06 -13.56 -0.47
C ALA A 51 -0.59 -13.51 -0.93
N ALA A 52 -0.36 -13.63 -2.24
CA ALA A 52 0.96 -13.60 -2.87
C ALA A 52 1.55 -12.18 -3.04
N LEU A 53 0.79 -11.12 -2.73
CA LEU A 53 1.32 -9.75 -2.74
C LEU A 53 2.31 -9.53 -1.58
N PRO A 54 3.29 -8.63 -1.73
CA PRO A 54 4.05 -8.10 -0.59
C PRO A 54 3.15 -7.41 0.43
N SER A 55 3.56 -7.35 1.70
CA SER A 55 2.76 -6.76 2.80
C SER A 55 2.30 -5.33 2.49
N ASP A 56 3.20 -4.46 2.03
CA ASP A 56 2.88 -3.07 1.70
C ASP A 56 1.88 -2.97 0.54
N ALA A 57 1.99 -3.89 -0.43
CA ALA A 57 1.08 -3.96 -1.56
C ALA A 57 -0.33 -4.44 -1.13
N LYS A 58 -0.43 -5.36 -0.16
CA LYS A 58 -1.72 -5.75 0.44
C LYS A 58 -2.38 -4.57 1.15
N ILE A 59 -1.62 -3.87 2.00
CA ILE A 59 -2.12 -2.69 2.73
C ILE A 59 -2.64 -1.65 1.74
N TYR A 60 -1.85 -1.34 0.71
CA TYR A 60 -2.26 -0.41 -0.33
C TYR A 60 -3.52 -0.88 -1.07
N TYR A 61 -3.59 -2.16 -1.47
CA TYR A 61 -4.77 -2.71 -2.11
C TYR A 61 -6.05 -2.54 -1.27
N PHE A 62 -6.00 -2.84 0.02
CA PHE A 62 -7.15 -2.68 0.91
C PHE A 62 -7.49 -1.22 1.18
N SER A 63 -6.50 -0.32 1.24
CA SER A 63 -6.77 1.12 1.32
C SER A 63 -7.55 1.66 0.12
N LEU A 64 -7.27 1.15 -1.08
CA LEU A 64 -7.98 1.53 -2.30
C LEU A 64 -9.43 1.02 -2.32
N LEU A 65 -9.69 -0.12 -1.69
CA LEU A 65 -11.02 -0.72 -1.57
C LEU A 65 -11.90 0.02 -0.55
N ASN A 66 -11.33 0.38 0.60
CA ASN A 66 -12.07 1.04 1.67
C ASN A 66 -12.53 2.45 1.29
N GLY A 67 -11.93 3.09 0.28
CA GLY A 67 -12.36 4.42 -0.19
C GLY A 67 -12.04 5.57 0.76
N GLU A 68 -11.57 5.26 1.97
CA GLU A 68 -11.09 6.18 2.98
C GLU A 68 -9.61 5.90 3.26
N SER A 69 -8.88 6.92 3.70
CA SER A 69 -7.52 6.72 4.18
C SER A 69 -7.58 5.73 5.34
N MET A 70 -6.87 4.61 5.26
CA MET A 70 -6.78 3.69 6.40
C MET A 70 -6.24 4.37 7.65
N LEU A 71 -5.51 5.48 7.50
CA LEU A 71 -5.05 6.29 8.63
C LEU A 71 -6.20 6.97 9.38
N ASP A 72 -7.30 7.30 8.70
CA ASP A 72 -8.46 7.96 9.31
C ASP A 72 -9.33 6.96 10.07
N ALA A 73 -9.31 5.69 9.65
CA ALA A 73 -10.04 4.60 10.29
C ALA A 73 -9.27 3.94 11.45
N VAL A 74 -7.96 4.19 11.56
CA VAL A 74 -7.12 3.59 12.61
C VAL A 74 -7.16 4.44 13.86
N ASP A 75 -7.59 3.85 14.98
CA ASP A 75 -7.37 4.43 16.30
C ASP A 75 -5.87 4.37 16.66
N LEU A 76 -5.17 5.46 16.34
CA LEU A 76 -3.74 5.62 16.60
C LEU A 76 -3.40 5.47 18.09
N ARG A 77 -4.30 5.85 19.01
CA ARG A 77 -4.04 5.75 20.45
C ARG A 77 -4.00 4.28 20.86
N SER A 78 -4.97 3.49 20.42
CA SER A 78 -4.99 2.05 20.67
C SER A 78 -3.80 1.35 20.03
N LEU A 79 -3.49 1.69 18.76
CA LEU A 79 -2.35 1.12 18.04
C LEU A 79 -1.02 1.41 18.76
N ILE A 80 -0.74 2.68 19.06
CA ILE A 80 0.46 3.07 19.82
C ILE A 80 0.45 2.39 21.18
N GLY A 81 -0.68 2.35 21.89
CA GLY A 81 -0.81 1.68 23.19
C GLY A 81 -0.32 0.23 23.16
N SER A 82 -0.68 -0.52 22.12
CA SER A 82 -0.33 -1.93 21.93
C SER A 82 1.12 -2.21 21.49
N MET A 83 1.87 -1.19 21.06
CA MET A 83 3.26 -1.35 20.63
C MET A 83 4.21 -1.58 21.82
N SER A 84 5.31 -2.30 21.56
CA SER A 84 6.44 -2.40 22.51
C SER A 84 7.11 -1.04 22.71
N ILE A 85 7.89 -0.89 23.79
CA ILE A 85 8.59 0.36 24.10
C ILE A 85 9.60 0.70 22.99
N GLU A 86 10.29 -0.30 22.47
CA GLU A 86 11.28 -0.16 21.40
C GLU A 86 10.61 0.37 20.13
N ARG A 87 9.46 -0.20 19.77
CA ARG A 87 8.72 0.23 18.57
C ARG A 87 8.12 1.63 18.74
N LYS A 88 7.66 1.98 19.95
CA LYS A 88 7.22 3.35 20.27
C LYS A 88 8.34 4.37 20.06
N SER A 89 9.54 4.06 20.54
CA SER A 89 10.72 4.91 20.38
C SER A 89 11.09 5.10 18.91
N GLU A 90 11.07 4.02 18.13
CA GLU A 90 11.31 4.09 16.68
C GLU A 90 10.28 4.98 15.97
N VAL A 91 8.99 4.81 16.26
CA VAL A 91 7.93 5.65 15.70
C VAL A 91 8.12 7.12 16.08
N LEU A 92 8.47 7.42 17.33
CA LEU A 92 8.73 8.78 17.78
C LEU A 92 9.88 9.43 17.00
N ASN A 93 10.98 8.70 16.79
CA ASN A 93 12.12 9.18 16.03
C ASN A 93 11.79 9.41 14.55
N LEU A 94 11.00 8.52 13.94
CA LEU A 94 10.54 8.68 12.55
C LEU A 94 9.66 9.92 12.40
N ILE A 95 8.75 10.18 13.35
CA ILE A 95 7.91 11.38 13.34
C ILE A 95 8.77 12.64 13.49
N ALA A 96 9.68 12.65 14.46
CA ALA A 96 10.57 13.80 14.69
C ALA A 96 11.41 14.11 13.44
N SER A 97 11.99 13.08 12.81
CA SER A 97 12.79 13.25 11.59
C SER A 97 11.96 13.80 10.42
N SER A 98 10.75 13.29 10.23
CA SER A 98 9.83 13.73 9.18
C SER A 98 9.40 15.20 9.32
N LEU A 99 9.22 15.68 10.55
CA LEU A 99 8.85 17.07 10.81
C LEU A 99 9.99 18.03 10.43
N VAL A 100 11.22 17.73 10.84
CA VAL A 100 12.41 18.52 10.50
C VAL A 100 12.63 18.57 8.97
N GLU A 101 12.49 17.43 8.29
CA GLU A 101 12.61 17.38 6.83
C GLU A 101 11.56 18.23 6.09
N ASN A 102 10.35 18.34 6.64
CA ASN A 102 9.29 19.16 6.06
C ASN A 102 9.50 20.66 6.30
N GLU A 103 10.03 21.06 7.46
CA GLU A 103 10.40 22.45 7.73
C GLU A 103 11.49 22.91 6.76
N ALA A 104 12.55 22.12 6.58
CA ALA A 104 13.65 22.43 5.65
C ALA A 104 13.18 22.55 4.19
N LYS A 105 12.23 21.71 3.75
CA LYS A 105 11.61 21.82 2.41
C LYS A 105 10.75 23.07 2.28
N THR A 106 10.05 23.46 3.33
CA THR A 106 9.18 24.65 3.33
C THR A 106 10.00 25.94 3.27
N GLU A 107 11.11 26.01 4.01
CA GLU A 107 12.07 27.12 3.93
C GLU A 107 12.78 27.19 2.57
N SER A 108 13.19 26.04 2.01
CA SER A 108 13.81 26.01 0.69
C SER A 108 12.84 26.48 -0.42
N ALA A 109 11.56 26.12 -0.31
CA ALA A 109 10.53 26.51 -1.26
C ALA A 109 10.11 27.99 -1.15
N SER A 110 10.19 28.58 0.05
CA SER A 110 9.91 30.02 0.24
C SER A 110 11.04 30.90 -0.28
N LEU A 111 12.30 30.49 -0.11
CA LEU A 111 13.46 31.18 -0.66
C LEU A 111 13.50 31.15 -2.20
N ALA A 112 13.12 30.04 -2.82
CA ALA A 112 13.05 29.91 -4.28
C ALA A 112 11.93 30.73 -4.94
N ARG A 113 10.94 31.20 -4.18
CA ARG A 113 9.84 32.06 -4.68
C ARG A 113 10.11 33.56 -4.52
N ALA A 114 11.15 33.93 -3.76
CA ALA A 114 11.53 35.31 -3.48
C ALA A 114 12.63 35.86 -4.41
N VAL A 115 13.06 35.07 -5.39
CA VAL A 115 14.04 35.40 -6.45
C VAL A 115 13.34 35.33 -7.80
#